data_AF-A0AAN6KQJ2-F1
#
_entry.id   AF-A0AAN6KQJ2-F1
#
_cell.length_a   1.000
_cell.length_b   1.000
_cell.length_c   1.000
_cell.angle_alpha   90.00
_cell.angle_beta   90.00
_cell.angle_gamma   90.00
#
_symmetry.space_group_name_H-M   'P 1'
#
loop_
_entity.id
_entity.type
_entity.pdbx_description
1 polymer ?
#
loop_
_entity_poly.entity_id
_entity_poly.type
_entity_poly.pdbx_seq_one_letter_code
_entity_poly.pdbx_strand_id
1 'polypeptide(L)' 'MSVYSFYIFDRHTECIYSKRFTQQPSPPRTTPSTLRNGTTVPPSLRQANKDSDDAKLVFGTVFSLRRM' A
#
# COMPACT_ATOMS: atom_id res chain seq x y z
N MET A 1 -11.12 14.15 15.15
CA MET A 1 -10.08 13.14 14.86
C MET A 1 -9.71 13.23 13.39
N SER A 2 -8.44 13.12 13.04
CA SER A 2 -7.97 13.21 11.64
C SER A 2 -8.03 11.83 10.97
N VAL A 3 -8.47 11.79 9.70
CA VAL A 3 -8.45 10.56 8.87
C VAL A 3 -7.21 10.61 7.97
N TYR A 4 -6.29 9.67 8.15
CA TYR A 4 -5.04 9.62 7.36
C TYR A 4 -5.22 8.84 6.05
N SER A 5 -5.97 7.74 6.11
CA SER A 5 -6.25 6.86 4.99
C SER A 5 -7.64 6.24 5.13
N PHE A 6 -8.25 5.91 3.99
CA PHE A 6 -9.55 5.27 3.91
C PHE A 6 -9.52 4.17 2.86
N TYR A 7 -9.99 2.97 3.24
CA TYR A 7 -10.00 1.77 2.41
C TYR A 7 -11.38 1.14 2.41
N ILE A 8 -11.83 0.67 1.25
CA ILE A 8 -13.03 -0.17 1.11
C ILE A 8 -12.59 -1.52 0.57
N PHE A 9 -12.91 -2.56 1.31
CA PHE A 9 -12.73 -3.95 0.89
C PHE A 9 -14.08 -4.57 0.58
N ASP A 10 -14.16 -5.31 -0.52
CA ASP A 10 -15.34 -6.11 -0.84
C ASP A 10 -15.26 -7.50 -0.17
N ARG A 11 -16.35 -8.28 -0.22
CA ARG A 11 -16.48 -9.65 0.28
C ARG A 11 -15.43 -10.61 -0.29
N HIS A 12 -14.86 -10.29 -1.45
CA HIS A 12 -13.82 -11.09 -2.12
C HIS A 12 -12.40 -10.78 -1.63
N THR A 13 -12.25 -9.98 -0.56
CA THR A 13 -10.95 -9.55 0.01
C THR A 13 -10.14 -8.59 -0.88
N GLU A 14 -10.78 -8.08 -1.93
CA GLU A 14 -10.21 -7.11 -2.86
C GLU A 14 -10.41 -5.68 -2.34
N CYS A 15 -9.36 -4.86 -2.46
CA CYS A 15 -9.43 -3.42 -2.16
C CYS A 15 -9.99 -2.66 -3.37
N ILE A 16 -11.26 -2.27 -3.29
CA ILE A 16 -11.96 -1.59 -4.41
C ILE A 16 -11.85 -0.07 -4.36
N TYR A 17 -11.41 0.49 -3.23
CA TYR A 17 -11.16 1.92 -3.08
C TYR A 17 -10.07 2.17 -2.04
N SER A 18 -9.10 3.01 -2.37
CA SER A 18 -8.10 3.52 -1.44
C SER A 18 -7.91 5.03 -1.64
N LYS A 19 -7.91 5.77 -0.52
CA LYS A 19 -7.61 7.20 -0.52
C LYS A 19 -6.73 7.55 0.65
N ARG A 20 -5.58 8.15 0.36
CA ARG A 20 -4.69 8.75 1.37
C ARG A 20 -4.94 10.26 1.41
N PHE A 21 -5.18 10.79 2.60
CA PHE A 21 -5.40 12.23 2.82
C PHE A 21 -4.11 12.97 3.18
N THR A 22 -3.09 12.24 3.63
CA THR A 22 -1.78 12.79 4.00
C THR A 22 -0.68 12.14 3.18
N GLN A 23 0.28 12.92 2.70
CA GLN A 23 1.49 12.39 2.06
C GLN A 23 2.32 11.64 3.10
N GLN A 24 2.63 10.37 2.82
CA GLN A 24 3.57 9.61 3.65
C GLN A 24 4.96 10.25 3.47
N PRO A 25 5.71 10.52 4.55
CA PRO A 25 7.11 10.88 4.44
C PRO A 25 7.79 9.81 3.61
N SER A 26 8.41 10.19 2.49
CA SER A 26 9.26 9.26 1.76
C SER A 26 10.36 8.83 2.74
N PRO A 27 10.53 7.53 3.01
CA PRO A 27 11.67 7.10 3.83
C PRO A 27 12.95 7.62 3.16
N PRO A 28 13.95 8.08 3.93
CA PRO A 28 15.21 8.51 3.36
C PRO A 28 15.73 7.40 2.45
N ARG A 29 16.04 7.80 1.22
CA ARG A 29 16.38 6.93 0.10
C ARG A 29 17.74 6.29 0.33
N THR A 30 17.82 5.33 1.24
CA THR A 30 19.00 4.48 1.47
C THR A 30 18.64 3.05 1.21
N THR A 31 18.44 2.69 -0.06
CA THR A 31 18.72 1.34 -0.54
C THR A 31 19.06 1.39 -2.03
N PRO A 32 20.09 0.63 -2.46
CA PRO A 32 20.65 0.68 -3.79
C PRO A 32 19.57 0.36 -4.82
N SER A 33 19.76 0.83 -6.05
CA SER A 33 19.02 0.38 -7.22
C SER A 33 19.00 -1.15 -7.27
N THR A 34 17.95 -1.77 -6.74
CA THR A 34 17.76 -3.21 -6.93
C THR A 34 17.34 -3.38 -8.38
N LEU A 35 18.32 -3.70 -9.23
CA LEU A 35 18.10 -4.19 -10.58
C LEU A 35 17.32 -5.50 -10.47
N ARG A 36 15.99 -5.44 -10.55
CA ARG A 36 15.21 -6.59 -10.98
C ARG A 36 15.04 -6.46 -12.50
N ASN A 37 15.74 -7.31 -13.24
CA ASN A 37 15.66 -7.53 -14.68
C ASN A 37 15.99 -6.36 -15.63
N GLY A 38 16.85 -5.41 -15.22
CA GLY A 38 17.38 -4.40 -16.15
C GLY A 38 16.37 -3.40 -16.70
N THR A 39 15.13 -3.37 -16.18
CA THR A 39 14.08 -2.46 -16.64
C THR A 39 13.83 -1.37 -15.59
N THR A 40 14.01 -0.11 -15.99
CA THR A 40 13.70 1.06 -15.17
C THR A 40 12.19 1.20 -14.98
N VAL A 41 11.64 0.57 -13.94
CA VAL A 41 10.21 0.68 -13.65
C VAL A 41 9.86 2.13 -13.26
N PRO A 42 8.92 2.79 -13.95
CA PRO A 42 8.53 4.16 -13.66
C PRO A 42 8.00 4.31 -12.22
N PRO A 43 8.25 5.46 -11.57
CA PRO A 43 7.91 5.67 -10.16
C PRO A 43 6.41 5.53 -9.87
N SER A 44 5.53 5.83 -10.85
CA SER A 44 4.08 5.66 -10.74
C SER A 44 3.67 4.19 -10.54
N LEU A 45 4.30 3.27 -11.27
CA LEU A 45 3.99 1.84 -11.20
C LEU A 45 4.51 1.22 -9.91
N ARG A 46 5.64 1.72 -9.39
CA ARG A 46 6.14 1.35 -8.05
C ARG A 46 5.19 1.80 -6.94
N GLN A 47 4.62 3.00 -7.06
CA GLN A 47 3.67 3.52 -6.09
C GLN A 47 2.34 2.74 -6.11
N ALA A 48 1.84 2.40 -7.30
CA ALA A 48 0.63 1.57 -7.45
C ALA A 48 0.80 0.18 -6.81
N ASN A 49 1.94 -0.47 -7.04
CA ASN A 49 2.24 -1.75 -6.38
C ASN A 49 2.29 -1.61 -4.85
N LYS A 50 2.95 -0.55 -4.35
CA LYS A 50 3.01 -0.27 -2.91
C LYS A 50 1.63 -0.06 -2.29
N ASP A 51 0.75 0.69 -2.94
CA ASP A 51 -0.60 0.94 -2.43
C ASP A 51 -1.43 -0.36 -2.39
N SER A 52 -1.23 -1.28 -3.35
CA SER A 52 -1.86 -2.60 -3.33
C SER A 52 -1.31 -3.53 -2.24
N ASP A 53 0.00 -3.48 -1.98
CA ASP A 53 0.65 -4.27 -0.93
C ASP A 53 0.24 -3.77 0.46
N ASP A 54 0.20 -2.44 0.65
CA ASP A 54 -0.30 -1.79 1.86
C ASP A 54 -1.76 -2.21 2.13
N ALA A 55 -2.63 -2.24 1.10
CA ALA A 55 -4.02 -2.64 1.27
C ALA A 55 -4.16 -4.11 1.73
N LYS A 56 -3.37 -5.03 1.19
CA LYS A 56 -3.36 -6.44 1.62
C LYS A 56 -2.89 -6.59 3.07
N LEU A 57 -1.87 -5.83 3.48
CA LEU A 57 -1.39 -5.80 4.86
C LEU A 57 -2.45 -5.28 5.83
N VAL A 58 -3.13 -4.19 5.48
CA VAL A 58 -4.23 -3.63 6.26
C VAL A 58 -5.37 -4.65 6.39
N PHE A 59 -5.79 -5.27 5.28
CA PHE A 59 -6.83 -6.30 5.30
C PHE A 59 -6.45 -7.47 6.20
N GLY A 60 -5.24 -8.02 6.03
CA GLY A 60 -4.76 -9.14 6.85
C GLY A 60 -4.70 -8.80 8.33
N THR A 61 -4.28 -7.59 8.69
CA THR A 61 -4.26 -7.11 10.07
C THR A 61 -5.66 -7.04 10.67
N VAL A 62 -6.59 -6.37 9.98
CA VAL A 62 -7.99 -6.25 10.45
C VAL A 62 -8.66 -7.61 10.55
N PHE A 63 -8.46 -8.49 9.57
CA PHE A 63 -9.03 -9.84 9.57
C PHE A 63 -8.46 -10.70 10.71
N SER A 64 -7.16 -10.60 10.98
CA SER A 64 -6.51 -11.32 12.09
C SER A 64 -7.04 -10.85 13.45
N LEU A 65 -7.25 -9.54 13.62
CA LEU A 65 -7.81 -8.96 14.85
C LEU A 65 -9.30 -9.24 15.02
N ARG A 66 -10.07 -9.34 13.93
CA ARG A 66 -11.51 -9.62 13.95
C ARG A 66 -11.82 -11.05 14.40
N ARG A 67 -10.85 -11.97 14.24
CA ARG A 67 -10.94 -13.37 14.68
C ARG A 67 -10.09 -13.61 15.94
N MET A 68 -10.05 -12.63 16.84
CA MET A 68 -9.59 -12.77 18.22
C MET A 68 -10.79 -12.77 19.17
#